data_AF-A0A920CLI0-F1
#
_entry.id   AF-A0A920CLI0-F1
#
_cell.length_a   1.000
_cell.length_b   1.000
_cell.length_c   1.000
_cell.angle_alpha   90.00
_cell.angle_beta   90.00
_cell.angle_gamma   90.00
#
_symmetry.space_group_name_H-M   'P 1'
#
loop_
_entity.id
_entity.type
_entity.pdbx_description
1 polymer ?
#
loop_
_entity_poly.entity_id
_entity_poly.type
_entity_poly.pdbx_seq_one_letter_code
_entity_poly.pdbx_strand_id
1 'polypeptide(L)' 'MYETDQLIRKLQGIYSKWEILQQTVKPYELEIERDGQRILLQGDVLTWAVRKMQ' A
#
# COMPACT_ATOMS: atom_id res chain seq x y z
N MET A 1 -2.47 1.26 10.76
CA MET A 1 -1.05 0.95 11.06
C MET A 1 -0.73 -0.54 10.94
N TYR A 2 -1.38 -1.45 11.69
CA TYR A 2 -1.09 -2.90 11.63
C TYR A 2 -1.27 -3.56 10.25
N GLU A 3 -2.24 -3.12 9.44
CA GLU A 3 -2.52 -3.73 8.14
C GLU A 3 -1.43 -3.40 7.09
N THR A 4 -0.92 -2.17 7.11
CA THR A 4 0.14 -1.72 6.20
C THR A 4 1.44 -2.49 6.42
N ASP A 5 1.82 -2.73 7.68
CA ASP A 5 3.01 -3.51 8.02
C ASP A 5 2.89 -4.98 7.62
N GLN A 6 1.69 -5.56 7.75
CA GLN A 6 1.43 -6.92 7.26
C GLN A 6 1.57 -7.01 5.74
N LEU A 7 1.05 -6.02 5.01
CA LEU A 7 1.19 -5.95 3.56
C LEU A 7 2.66 -5.83 3.16
N ILE A 8 3.43 -4.96 3.82
CA ILE A 8 4.88 -4.80 3.59
C ILE A 8 5.61 -6.13 3.78
N ARG A 9 5.37 -6.84 4.89
CA ARG A 9 5.99 -8.15 5.15
C ARG A 9 5.65 -9.18 4.08
N LYS A 10 4.40 -9.19 3.60
CA LYS A 10 3.96 -10.08 2.52
C LYS A 10 4.70 -9.78 1.22
N LEU A 11 4.83 -8.50 0.85
CA LEU A 11 5.54 -8.08 -0.35
C LEU A 11 7.04 -8.39 -0.26
N GLN A 12 7.66 -8.18 0.91
CA GLN A 12 9.05 -8.57 1.16
C GLN A 12 9.27 -10.08 0.96
N GLY A 13 8.34 -10.92 1.39
CA GLY A 13 8.41 -12.37 1.16
C GLY A 13 8.34 -12.73 -0.33
N ILE A 14 7.33 -12.21 -1.03
CA ILE A 14 7.10 -12.47 -2.47
C ILE A 14 8.29 -12.01 -3.32
N TYR A 15 8.85 -10.84 -3.01
CA TYR A 15 9.91 -10.18 -3.79
C TYR A 15 11.28 -10.25 -3.12
N SER A 16 11.53 -11.24 -2.26
CA SER A 16 12.75 -11.35 -1.43
C SER A 16 14.09 -11.33 -2.19
N LYS A 17 14.08 -11.68 -3.49
CA LYS A 17 15.27 -11.68 -4.37
C LYS A 17 15.30 -10.50 -5.35
N TRP A 18 14.35 -9.58 -5.23
CA TRP A 18 14.23 -8.43 -6.11
C TRP A 18 14.75 -7.21 -5.36
N GLU A 19 15.30 -6.27 -6.12
CA GLU A 19 15.74 -5.00 -5.59
C GLU A 19 14.54 -4.11 -5.31
N ILE A 20 14.46 -3.54 -4.11
CA ILE A 20 13.46 -2.51 -3.80
C ILE A 20 13.99 -1.18 -4.32
N LEU A 21 13.28 -0.60 -5.29
CA LEU A 21 13.59 0.71 -5.86
C LEU A 21 12.88 1.83 -5.11
N GLN A 22 11.66 1.57 -4.66
CA GLN A 22 10.85 2.52 -3.89
C GLN A 22 9.89 1.79 -2.97
N GLN A 23 9.80 2.27 -1.73
CA GLN A 23 8.78 1.89 -0.78
C GLN A 23 8.33 3.16 -0.04
N THR A 24 7.10 3.59 -0.28
CA THR A 24 6.54 4.76 0.42
C THR A 24 5.14 4.46 0.93
N VAL A 25 4.86 4.89 2.15
CA VAL A 25 3.51 4.87 2.74
C VAL A 25 3.07 6.32 2.89
N LYS A 26 1.87 6.63 2.40
CA LYS A 26 1.27 7.96 2.56
C LYS A 26 -0.17 7.84 3.03
N PRO A 27 -0.62 8.69 3.97
CA PRO A 27 -2.03 8.79 4.27
C PRO A 27 -2.78 9.25 3.02
N TYR A 28 -3.95 8.70 2.81
CA TYR A 28 -4.82 9.00 1.69
C TYR A 28 -6.26 9.06 2.16
N GLU A 29 -6.97 10.06 1.64
CA GLU A 29 -8.37 10.29 1.94
C GLU A 29 -9.16 10.29 0.63
N LEU A 30 -10.29 9.60 0.63
CA LEU A 30 -11.18 9.52 -0.52
C LEU A 30 -12.62 9.68 -0.07
N GLU A 31 -13.32 10.65 -0.62
CA GLU A 31 -14.76 10.79 -0.44
C GLU A 31 -15.48 9.96 -1.49
N ILE A 32 -16.39 9.09 -1.06
CA ILE A 32 -17.27 8.31 -1.93
C ILE A 32 -18.73 8.55 -1.56
N GLU A 33 -19.62 8.29 -2.52
CA GLU A 33 -21.05 8.16 -2.24
C GLU A 33 -21.41 6.67 -2.12
N ARG A 34 -22.06 6.29 -1.01
CA ARG A 34 -22.58 4.94 -0.78
C ARG A 34 -23.98 5.05 -0.20
N ASP A 35 -24.95 4.41 -0.84
CA ASP A 35 -26.36 4.41 -0.43
C ASP A 35 -26.94 5.83 -0.23
N GLY A 36 -26.53 6.78 -1.08
CA GLY A 36 -26.96 8.18 -1.01
C GLY A 36 -26.31 9.00 0.11
N GLN A 37 -25.36 8.43 0.85
CA GLN A 37 -24.57 9.12 1.87
C GLN A 37 -23.13 9.35 1.40
N ARG A 38 -22.59 10.54 1.70
CA ARG A 38 -21.17 10.84 1.51
C ARG A 38 -20.36 10.27 2.67
N ILE A 39 -19.34 9.50 2.34
CA ILE A 39 -18.47 8.82 3.30
C ILE A 39 -17.02 9.19 3.01
N LEU A 40 -16.31 9.66 4.03
CA LEU A 40 -14.87 9.85 3.98
C LEU A 40 -14.17 8.55 4.35
N LEU A 41 -13.44 7.98 3.40
CA LEU A 41 -12.53 6.86 3.63
C LEU A 41 -11.15 7.42 3.93
N GLN A 42 -10.58 6.99 5.05
CA GLN A 42 -9.21 7.33 5.43
C GLN A 42 -8.39 6.04 5.50
N GLY A 43 -7.20 6.06 4.92
CA GLY A 43 -6.31 4.90 4.94
C GLY A 43 -4.90 5.26 4.53
N ASP A 44 -4.04 4.24 4.48
CA ASP A 44 -2.67 4.36 4.01
C ASP A 44 -2.56 3.77 2.61
N VAL A 45 -1.85 4.46 1.72
CA VAL A 45 -1.47 3.95 0.40
C VAL A 45 0.01 3.58 0.42
N LEU A 46 0.31 2.33 0.08
CA LEU A 46 1.66 1.80 -0.10
C LEU A 46 2.03 1.81 -1.58
N THR A 47 3.06 2.56 -1.95
CA THR A 47 3.75 2.41 -3.24
C THR A 47 4.92 1.46 -3.06
N TRP A 48 4.98 0.42 -3.89
CA TRP A 48 6.03 -0.61 -3.88
C TRP A 48 6.57 -0.83 -5.30
N ALA A 49 7.78 -0.33 -5.58
CA ALA A 49 8.44 -0.53 -6.86
C ALA A 49 9.67 -1.44 -6.67
N VAL A 50 9.74 -2.50 -7.47
CA VAL A 50 10.82 -3.50 -7.41
C VAL A 50 11.35 -3.83 -8.79
N ARG A 51 12.63 -4.25 -8.83
CA ARG A 51 13.32 -4.72 -10.03
C ARG A 51 13.81 -6.15 -9.82
N LYS A 52 13.46 -7.05 -10.74
CA LYS A 52 14.01 -8.40 -10.76
C LYS A 52 15.50 -8.32 -11.07
N MET A 53 16.34 -8.86 -10.19
CA MET A 53 17.76 -9.06 -10.48
C MET A 53 17.89 -10.22 -11.47
N GLN A 54 18.65 -10.03 -12.55
CA GLN A 54 18.92 -11.05 -13.58
C GLN A 54 19.75 -12.21 -13.03
#